data_AF-A0AB34HHM6-F1
#
_entry.id   AF-A0AB34HHM6-F1
#
_cell.length_a   1.000
_cell.length_b   1.000
_cell.length_c   1.000
_cell.angle_alpha   90.00
_cell.angle_beta   90.00
_cell.angle_gamma   90.00
#
_symmetry.space_group_name_H-M   'P 1'
#
loop_
_entity.id
_entity.type
_entity.pdbx_description
1 polymer ?
#
loop_
_entity_poly.entity_id
_entity_poly.type
_entity_poly.pdbx_seq_one_letter_code
_entity_poly.pdbx_strand_id
1 'polypeptide(L)'
;MAVAGPDQELVFPVESTTLDGSRSSDDHGIVFYHWEHVRGPSAVEMENIDKAIAKVSGLQVGTYHFRLAVKDQQGLSSTTTLSVTVRKENNSPPRAQAGGRHVLVLPNNSITLDGSRSTDDQGIVSYLWIRDGQSPAAGDVMDGSDHSTALQLTNLVEGVYTFHLRVADGQGASDMDTATVEVQPDPKKSGLVELILQVGVGQLTEQQKDTLVRQLAVLLNVLDSDIKVQKIQAHSDLSTVIVFYVQTGPPFKVLKAAEVARDLHRRLSKEKADFLLFKVLRIETAGCLLKCSGHGHCDPITKRCICSQLWMENLIQRYIQDGESNCEWSVFYVTTLALTLVVLTGGLTWLCICCCKRRKRTKIRKKTKYTILDNMDDQERMELRPKYGIKHRSTEHNSSLMVSESEFDSDQDTIFSRERMERGNPKVSVNGSIRNGACFSYCSKDR
;
A
#
# COMPACT_ATOMS: atom_id res chain seq x y z
N MET A 1 -43.27 -58.02 -43.53
CA MET A 1 -42.53 -56.82 -44.01
C MET A 1 -41.74 -56.18 -42.87
N ALA A 2 -40.43 -55.95 -43.05
CA ALA A 2 -39.58 -55.28 -42.07
C ALA A 2 -39.72 -53.75 -42.14
N VAL A 3 -39.93 -53.09 -40.99
CA VAL A 3 -40.01 -51.63 -40.88
C VAL A 3 -39.25 -51.18 -39.63
N ALA A 4 -38.14 -50.48 -39.84
CA ALA A 4 -37.37 -49.84 -38.79
C ALA A 4 -37.98 -48.49 -38.38
N GLY A 5 -37.47 -47.92 -37.28
CA GLY A 5 -37.57 -46.49 -36.97
C GLY A 5 -36.89 -45.61 -38.03
N PRO A 6 -37.03 -44.27 -37.94
CA PRO A 6 -36.28 -43.35 -38.77
C PRO A 6 -34.77 -43.43 -38.49
N ASP A 7 -33.96 -42.91 -39.42
CA ASP A 7 -32.55 -42.60 -39.15
C ASP A 7 -32.41 -41.65 -37.95
N GLN A 8 -31.34 -41.80 -37.19
CA GLN A 8 -31.10 -41.06 -35.94
C GLN A 8 -29.82 -40.25 -36.01
N GLU A 9 -29.84 -39.04 -35.44
CA GLU A 9 -28.64 -38.26 -35.18
C GLU A 9 -28.44 -38.09 -33.68
N LEU A 10 -27.21 -38.29 -33.22
CA LEU A 10 -26.77 -38.13 -31.83
C LEU A 10 -25.64 -37.10 -31.78
N VAL A 11 -25.53 -36.40 -30.65
CA VAL A 11 -24.41 -35.49 -30.38
C VAL A 11 -23.52 -36.11 -29.30
N PHE A 12 -22.26 -36.35 -29.61
CA PHE A 12 -21.28 -36.82 -28.63
C PHE A 12 -21.15 -35.80 -27.48
N PRO A 13 -21.26 -36.20 -26.20
CA PRO A 13 -20.96 -37.52 -25.63
C PRO A 13 -22.12 -38.53 -25.51
N VAL A 14 -23.26 -38.35 -26.18
CA VAL A 14 -24.35 -39.35 -26.18
C VAL A 14 -23.96 -40.58 -27.02
N GLU A 15 -23.44 -41.61 -26.35
CA GLU A 15 -22.87 -42.82 -26.97
C GLU A 15 -23.86 -44.02 -27.06
N SER A 16 -25.15 -43.83 -26.77
CA SER A 16 -26.14 -44.92 -26.82
C SER A 16 -27.53 -44.46 -27.29
N THR A 17 -28.29 -45.38 -27.89
CA THR A 17 -29.67 -45.16 -28.34
C THR A 17 -30.44 -46.49 -28.48
N THR A 18 -31.74 -46.43 -28.78
CA THR A 18 -32.59 -47.60 -29.08
C THR A 18 -32.90 -47.71 -30.57
N LEU A 19 -32.93 -48.96 -31.05
CA LEU A 19 -33.30 -49.32 -32.42
C LEU A 19 -34.70 -49.94 -32.39
N ASP A 20 -35.69 -49.24 -32.94
CA ASP A 20 -37.08 -49.69 -33.00
C ASP A 20 -37.39 -50.38 -34.33
N GLY A 21 -38.02 -51.55 -34.25
CA GLY A 21 -38.52 -52.36 -35.36
C GLY A 21 -39.97 -52.82 -35.14
N SER A 22 -40.63 -52.35 -34.08
CA SER A 22 -41.98 -52.75 -33.65
C SER A 22 -43.09 -52.42 -34.66
N ARG A 23 -42.79 -51.55 -35.63
CA ARG A 23 -43.67 -51.20 -36.76
C ARG A 23 -43.61 -52.22 -37.90
N SER A 24 -42.76 -53.25 -37.81
CA SER A 24 -42.74 -54.37 -38.74
C SER A 24 -44.05 -55.15 -38.63
N SER A 25 -44.64 -55.51 -39.77
CA SER A 25 -45.97 -56.15 -39.84
C SER A 25 -45.98 -57.31 -40.80
N ASP A 26 -46.87 -58.27 -40.56
CA ASP A 26 -47.00 -59.53 -41.29
C ASP A 26 -48.44 -60.02 -41.18
N ASP A 27 -48.92 -60.83 -42.15
CA ASP A 27 -50.31 -61.29 -42.18
C ASP A 27 -50.55 -62.55 -41.34
N HIS A 28 -49.52 -63.36 -41.14
CA HIS A 28 -49.53 -64.51 -40.22
C HIS A 28 -48.77 -64.25 -38.91
N GLY A 29 -47.83 -63.32 -38.90
CA GLY A 29 -47.20 -62.79 -37.71
C GLY A 29 -45.69 -63.07 -37.63
N ILE A 30 -44.95 -62.06 -37.16
CA ILE A 30 -43.49 -62.13 -37.04
C ILE A 30 -43.11 -62.94 -35.80
N VAL A 31 -42.41 -64.06 -36.01
CA VAL A 31 -41.95 -64.96 -34.92
C VAL A 31 -40.49 -64.71 -34.53
N PHE A 32 -39.73 -63.98 -35.36
CA PHE A 32 -38.30 -63.73 -35.15
C PHE A 32 -37.91 -62.33 -35.64
N TYR A 33 -37.14 -61.62 -34.80
CA TYR A 33 -36.47 -60.36 -35.09
C TYR A 33 -34.96 -60.60 -34.92
N HIS A 34 -34.12 -59.87 -35.66
CA HIS A 34 -32.66 -59.86 -35.45
C HIS A 34 -32.03 -58.55 -35.92
N TRP A 35 -31.21 -57.93 -35.07
CA TRP A 35 -30.50 -56.68 -35.35
C TRP A 35 -28.99 -56.90 -35.58
N GLU A 36 -28.53 -56.61 -36.79
CA GLU A 36 -27.14 -56.76 -37.22
C GLU A 36 -26.47 -55.38 -37.38
N HIS A 37 -25.29 -55.18 -36.78
CA HIS A 37 -24.42 -54.05 -37.11
C HIS A 37 -23.68 -54.32 -38.42
N VAL A 38 -24.00 -53.56 -39.47
CA VAL A 38 -23.52 -53.82 -40.85
C VAL A 38 -22.20 -53.12 -41.16
N ARG A 39 -22.03 -51.88 -40.67
CA ARG A 39 -20.79 -51.09 -40.77
C ARG A 39 -20.84 -49.88 -39.83
N GLY A 40 -19.68 -49.43 -39.39
CA GLY A 40 -19.48 -48.21 -38.61
C GLY A 40 -17.98 -47.94 -38.40
N PRO A 41 -17.59 -46.80 -37.80
CA PRO A 41 -16.19 -46.47 -37.53
C PRO A 41 -15.58 -47.33 -36.39
N SER A 42 -16.40 -47.89 -35.50
CA SER A 42 -15.98 -48.74 -34.37
C SER A 42 -16.84 -50.00 -34.27
N ALA A 43 -16.43 -50.94 -33.43
CA ALA A 43 -17.35 -51.91 -32.83
C ALA A 43 -18.35 -51.20 -31.90
N VAL A 44 -19.49 -51.84 -31.63
CA VAL A 44 -20.56 -51.36 -30.75
C VAL A 44 -21.10 -52.52 -29.92
N GLU A 45 -21.66 -52.22 -28.76
CA GLU A 45 -22.37 -53.20 -27.93
C GLU A 45 -23.86 -53.15 -28.24
N MET A 46 -24.52 -54.31 -28.31
CA MET A 46 -25.95 -54.39 -28.64
C MET A 46 -26.69 -55.32 -27.68
N GLU A 47 -27.72 -54.79 -27.01
CA GLU A 47 -28.62 -55.51 -26.12
C GLU A 47 -29.97 -55.77 -26.81
N ASN A 48 -30.62 -56.89 -26.47
CA ASN A 48 -31.95 -57.25 -27.01
C ASN A 48 -31.98 -57.43 -28.54
N ILE A 49 -30.86 -57.89 -29.13
CA ILE A 49 -30.66 -58.12 -30.57
C ILE A 49 -31.82 -58.86 -31.25
N ASP A 50 -32.37 -59.90 -30.60
CA ASP A 50 -33.43 -60.74 -31.18
C ASP A 50 -34.86 -60.28 -30.82
N LYS A 51 -35.05 -59.00 -30.49
CA LYS A 51 -36.34 -58.39 -30.14
C LYS A 51 -36.73 -57.24 -31.07
N ALA A 52 -38.01 -56.91 -31.07
CA ALA A 52 -38.56 -55.78 -31.84
C ALA A 52 -37.95 -54.41 -31.46
N ILE A 53 -37.41 -54.26 -30.25
CA ILE A 53 -36.62 -53.08 -29.85
C ILE A 53 -35.28 -53.58 -29.29
N ALA A 54 -34.19 -53.13 -29.89
CA ALA A 54 -32.82 -53.33 -29.39
C ALA A 54 -32.27 -52.02 -28.80
N LYS A 55 -31.19 -52.12 -28.03
CA LYS A 55 -30.41 -50.97 -27.54
C LYS A 55 -28.97 -51.13 -28.01
N VAL A 56 -28.34 -50.03 -28.41
CA VAL A 56 -26.93 -49.98 -28.84
C VAL A 56 -26.15 -48.98 -27.99
N SER A 57 -24.92 -49.32 -27.62
CA SER A 57 -24.00 -48.51 -26.79
C SER A 57 -22.56 -48.57 -27.29
N GLY A 58 -21.73 -47.63 -26.83
CA GLY A 58 -20.34 -47.48 -27.30
C GLY A 58 -20.22 -46.79 -28.67
N LEU A 59 -21.22 -45.99 -29.06
CA LEU A 59 -21.22 -45.24 -30.31
C LEU A 59 -20.24 -44.05 -30.23
N GLN A 60 -19.25 -44.05 -31.12
CA GLN A 60 -18.26 -42.98 -31.29
C GLN A 60 -18.63 -42.08 -32.49
N VAL A 61 -17.91 -40.98 -32.71
CA VAL A 61 -18.21 -40.02 -33.78
C VAL A 61 -18.11 -40.68 -35.17
N GLY A 62 -19.21 -40.61 -35.95
CA GLY A 62 -19.34 -41.14 -37.30
C GLY A 62 -20.72 -41.78 -37.55
N THR A 63 -20.89 -42.38 -38.73
CA THR A 63 -22.15 -43.02 -39.15
C THR A 63 -22.06 -44.54 -39.07
N TYR A 64 -23.01 -45.13 -38.35
CA TYR A 64 -23.25 -46.56 -38.24
C TYR A 64 -24.49 -46.94 -39.06
N HIS A 65 -24.51 -48.15 -39.62
CA HIS A 65 -25.70 -48.72 -40.25
C HIS A 65 -26.07 -50.04 -39.59
N PHE A 66 -27.34 -50.18 -39.25
CA PHE A 66 -27.91 -51.38 -38.65
C PHE A 66 -28.95 -51.97 -39.59
N ARG A 67 -28.98 -53.30 -39.68
CA ARG A 67 -29.99 -54.06 -40.43
C ARG A 67 -30.92 -54.75 -39.45
N LEU A 68 -32.22 -54.57 -39.64
CA LEU A 68 -33.23 -55.43 -39.05
C LEU A 68 -33.58 -56.52 -40.05
N ALA A 69 -33.55 -57.77 -39.61
CA ALA A 69 -34.19 -58.90 -40.28
C ALA A 69 -35.40 -59.37 -39.47
N VAL A 70 -36.52 -59.63 -40.14
CA VAL A 70 -37.71 -60.26 -39.54
C VAL A 70 -38.08 -61.52 -40.32
N LYS A 71 -38.64 -62.52 -39.62
CA LYS A 71 -39.18 -63.75 -40.24
C LYS A 71 -40.54 -64.14 -39.68
N ASP A 72 -41.35 -64.73 -40.54
CA ASP A 72 -42.64 -65.35 -40.20
C ASP A 72 -42.46 -66.83 -39.76
N GLN A 73 -43.58 -67.51 -39.47
CA GLN A 73 -43.58 -68.94 -39.14
C GLN A 73 -43.27 -69.85 -40.36
N GLN A 74 -43.35 -69.34 -41.59
CA GLN A 74 -43.19 -70.10 -42.84
C GLN A 74 -41.74 -70.08 -43.35
N GLY A 75 -40.89 -69.23 -42.76
CA GLY A 75 -39.48 -69.05 -43.10
C GLY A 75 -39.21 -67.90 -44.09
N LEU A 76 -40.25 -67.15 -44.50
CA LEU A 76 -40.09 -65.96 -45.32
C LEU A 76 -39.37 -64.88 -44.52
N SER A 77 -38.45 -64.16 -45.16
CA SER A 77 -37.63 -63.15 -44.51
C SER A 77 -37.71 -61.80 -45.21
N SER A 78 -37.85 -60.73 -44.43
CA SER A 78 -37.79 -59.35 -44.90
C SER A 78 -36.70 -58.61 -44.15
N THR A 79 -35.95 -57.74 -44.83
CA THR A 79 -34.86 -56.96 -44.24
C THR A 79 -35.02 -55.47 -44.53
N THR A 80 -34.58 -54.65 -43.60
CA THR A 80 -34.55 -53.19 -43.73
C THR A 80 -33.32 -52.63 -43.00
N THR A 81 -32.94 -51.39 -43.26
CA THR A 81 -31.76 -50.75 -42.67
C THR A 81 -32.06 -49.35 -42.17
N LEU A 82 -31.49 -49.00 -41.02
CA LEU A 82 -31.43 -47.63 -40.51
C LEU A 82 -29.96 -47.20 -40.36
N SER A 83 -29.72 -45.90 -40.28
CA SER A 83 -28.45 -45.32 -39.88
C SER A 83 -28.56 -44.56 -38.55
N VAL A 84 -27.45 -44.56 -37.80
CA VAL A 84 -27.25 -43.73 -36.61
C VAL A 84 -25.99 -42.92 -36.85
N THR A 85 -26.10 -41.60 -36.92
CA THR A 85 -24.96 -40.69 -37.11
C THR A 85 -24.67 -39.96 -35.81
N VAL A 86 -23.55 -40.29 -35.17
CA VAL A 86 -23.01 -39.51 -34.05
C VAL A 86 -22.17 -38.39 -34.62
N ARG A 87 -22.59 -37.14 -34.41
CA ARG A 87 -21.80 -35.96 -34.71
C ARG A 87 -21.03 -35.54 -33.45
N LYS A 88 -19.81 -35.03 -33.61
CA LYS A 88 -19.20 -34.22 -32.55
C LYS A 88 -19.89 -32.86 -32.58
N GLU A 89 -20.13 -32.28 -31.42
CA GLU A 89 -20.44 -30.85 -31.33
C GLU A 89 -19.25 -30.01 -31.80
N ASN A 90 -19.55 -28.94 -32.55
CA ASN A 90 -18.59 -27.90 -32.85
C ASN A 90 -18.64 -26.87 -31.71
N ASN A 91 -17.51 -26.70 -31.04
CA ASN A 91 -17.30 -25.71 -30.00
C ASN A 91 -15.95 -25.04 -30.29
N SER A 92 -15.97 -23.74 -30.49
CA SER A 92 -14.75 -22.93 -30.62
C SER A 92 -14.26 -22.57 -29.22
N PRO A 93 -12.96 -22.29 -28.99
CA PRO A 93 -12.58 -21.61 -27.76
C PRO A 93 -13.19 -20.20 -27.76
N PRO A 94 -13.54 -19.64 -26.58
CA PRO A 94 -13.99 -18.26 -26.47
C PRO A 94 -12.90 -17.30 -26.94
N ARG A 95 -13.28 -16.03 -27.16
CA ARG A 95 -12.38 -14.92 -27.42
C ARG A 95 -12.49 -13.91 -26.29
N ALA A 96 -11.44 -13.78 -25.49
CA ALA A 96 -11.32 -12.76 -24.46
C ALA A 96 -11.19 -11.36 -25.10
N GLN A 97 -11.81 -10.36 -24.48
CA GLN A 97 -11.58 -8.94 -24.77
C GLN A 97 -11.59 -8.14 -23.46
N ALA A 98 -10.42 -7.71 -23.00
CA ALA A 98 -10.19 -7.14 -21.66
C ALA A 98 -10.34 -5.60 -21.60
N GLY A 99 -10.65 -4.94 -22.72
CA GLY A 99 -10.77 -3.48 -22.82
C GLY A 99 -9.49 -2.75 -23.26
N GLY A 100 -8.31 -3.37 -23.13
CA GLY A 100 -7.04 -2.84 -23.63
C GLY A 100 -6.37 -1.84 -22.69
N ARG A 101 -5.88 -0.70 -23.22
CA ARG A 101 -5.12 0.30 -22.44
C ARG A 101 -5.99 1.47 -22.00
N HIS A 102 -5.99 1.71 -20.70
CA HIS A 102 -6.65 2.83 -20.04
C HIS A 102 -5.60 3.77 -19.43
N VAL A 103 -5.93 5.07 -19.35
CA VAL A 103 -5.15 6.07 -18.61
C VAL A 103 -6.07 6.72 -17.59
N LEU A 104 -5.66 6.67 -16.32
CA LEU A 104 -6.34 7.24 -15.17
C LEU A 104 -5.47 8.38 -14.62
N VAL A 105 -6.07 9.50 -14.21
CA VAL A 105 -5.34 10.66 -13.68
C VAL A 105 -5.86 10.97 -12.28
N LEU A 106 -4.94 10.98 -11.30
CA LEU A 106 -5.27 11.33 -9.92
C LEU A 106 -5.83 12.78 -9.85
N PRO A 107 -6.74 13.11 -8.90
CA PRO A 107 -7.14 12.33 -7.73
C PRO A 107 -8.12 11.19 -8.00
N ASN A 108 -8.62 11.01 -9.24
CA ASN A 108 -9.46 9.85 -9.53
C ASN A 108 -8.63 8.57 -9.42
N ASN A 109 -9.02 7.68 -8.52
CA ASN A 109 -8.29 6.47 -8.17
C ASN A 109 -9.15 5.20 -8.27
N SER A 110 -10.26 5.27 -9.01
CA SER A 110 -11.10 4.13 -9.36
C SER A 110 -11.33 4.05 -10.87
N ILE A 111 -11.54 2.81 -11.35
CA ILE A 111 -11.82 2.49 -12.74
C ILE A 111 -12.58 1.16 -12.82
N THR A 112 -13.36 0.98 -13.88
CA THR A 112 -13.95 -0.31 -14.24
C THR A 112 -13.35 -0.78 -15.56
N LEU A 113 -12.87 -2.02 -15.61
CA LEU A 113 -12.41 -2.67 -16.85
C LEU A 113 -13.55 -3.54 -17.40
N ASP A 114 -13.85 -3.39 -18.69
CA ASP A 114 -15.00 -3.99 -19.34
C ASP A 114 -14.61 -5.25 -20.14
N GLY A 115 -14.98 -6.41 -19.62
CA GLY A 115 -14.80 -7.72 -20.26
C GLY A 115 -16.00 -8.18 -21.08
N SER A 116 -17.11 -7.42 -21.09
CA SER A 116 -18.40 -7.83 -21.69
C SER A 116 -18.38 -7.99 -23.22
N ARG A 117 -17.30 -7.55 -23.87
CA ARG A 117 -17.05 -7.72 -25.30
C ARG A 117 -16.44 -9.08 -25.65
N SER A 118 -16.13 -9.91 -24.66
CA SER A 118 -15.68 -11.28 -24.87
C SER A 118 -16.81 -12.09 -25.55
N THR A 119 -16.47 -12.95 -26.52
CA THR A 119 -17.44 -13.65 -27.37
C THR A 119 -17.14 -15.13 -27.49
N ASP A 120 -18.18 -15.95 -27.59
CA ASP A 120 -18.09 -17.41 -27.72
C ASP A 120 -19.24 -17.92 -28.62
N ASP A 121 -19.13 -19.12 -29.21
CA ASP A 121 -20.17 -19.70 -30.07
C ASP A 121 -21.26 -20.49 -29.31
N GLN A 122 -21.01 -20.88 -28.05
CA GLN A 122 -22.00 -21.51 -27.16
C GLN A 122 -22.39 -20.65 -25.96
N GLY A 123 -21.46 -19.84 -25.43
CA GLY A 123 -21.67 -18.89 -24.35
C GLY A 123 -20.59 -19.00 -23.25
N ILE A 124 -20.05 -17.84 -22.84
CA ILE A 124 -19.07 -17.76 -21.75
C ILE A 124 -19.78 -17.99 -20.41
N VAL A 125 -19.36 -19.01 -19.66
CA VAL A 125 -19.93 -19.37 -18.35
C VAL A 125 -19.13 -18.82 -17.18
N SER A 126 -17.87 -18.41 -17.39
CA SER A 126 -17.03 -17.84 -16.34
C SER A 126 -16.05 -16.77 -16.83
N TYR A 127 -15.81 -15.79 -15.97
CA TYR A 127 -14.86 -14.69 -16.13
C TYR A 127 -13.90 -14.73 -14.92
N LEU A 128 -12.61 -14.48 -15.15
CA LEU A 128 -11.60 -14.41 -14.11
C LEU A 128 -10.55 -13.35 -14.46
N TRP A 129 -10.45 -12.30 -13.66
CA TRP A 129 -9.42 -11.28 -13.77
C TRP A 129 -8.25 -11.57 -12.84
N ILE A 130 -7.05 -11.65 -13.40
CA ILE A 130 -5.81 -11.94 -12.66
C ILE A 130 -4.90 -10.72 -12.77
N ARG A 131 -4.57 -10.08 -11.63
CA ARG A 131 -3.55 -9.02 -11.60
C ARG A 131 -2.17 -9.64 -11.83
N ASP A 132 -1.40 -9.08 -12.75
CA ASP A 132 -0.02 -9.52 -12.96
C ASP A 132 0.87 -9.19 -11.75
N GLY A 133 1.81 -10.09 -11.44
CA GLY A 133 2.69 -10.01 -10.28
C GLY A 133 3.76 -8.90 -10.34
N GLN A 134 3.94 -8.20 -11.46
CA GLN A 134 4.77 -6.99 -11.55
C GLN A 134 3.96 -5.69 -11.37
N SER A 135 2.63 -5.78 -11.30
CA SER A 135 1.76 -4.62 -11.05
C SER A 135 1.86 -4.13 -9.60
N PRO A 136 1.55 -2.86 -9.31
CA PRO A 136 1.46 -2.37 -7.93
C PRO A 136 0.46 -3.18 -7.09
N ALA A 137 0.88 -3.53 -5.87
CA ALA A 137 0.04 -4.27 -4.93
C ALA A 137 -1.12 -3.42 -4.36
N ALA A 138 -0.92 -2.10 -4.21
CA ALA A 138 -1.95 -1.18 -3.75
C ALA A 138 -3.06 -1.00 -4.81
N GLY A 139 -4.30 -0.84 -4.36
CA GLY A 139 -5.48 -0.79 -5.21
C GLY A 139 -6.31 -2.05 -5.03
N ASP A 140 -7.59 -1.87 -4.73
CA ASP A 140 -8.46 -2.89 -4.15
C ASP A 140 -9.57 -3.29 -5.14
N VAL A 141 -9.88 -4.59 -5.19
CA VAL A 141 -10.99 -5.13 -5.99
C VAL A 141 -12.28 -4.99 -5.20
N MET A 142 -13.28 -4.33 -5.79
CA MET A 142 -14.60 -4.19 -5.16
C MET A 142 -15.45 -5.46 -5.37
N ASP A 143 -16.19 -5.84 -4.33
CA ASP A 143 -17.34 -6.77 -4.35
C ASP A 143 -17.12 -8.13 -5.07
N GLY A 144 -15.87 -8.63 -5.13
CA GLY A 144 -15.53 -9.87 -5.85
C GLY A 144 -15.67 -9.77 -7.37
N SER A 145 -15.58 -8.54 -7.91
CA SER A 145 -15.74 -8.26 -9.34
C SER A 145 -14.65 -8.84 -10.25
N ASP A 146 -13.58 -9.41 -9.67
CA ASP A 146 -12.59 -10.24 -10.35
C ASP A 146 -13.16 -11.56 -10.90
N HIS A 147 -14.29 -12.02 -10.40
CA HIS A 147 -15.06 -13.13 -10.99
C HIS A 147 -16.21 -12.67 -11.92
N SER A 148 -16.24 -11.39 -12.30
CA SER A 148 -17.35 -10.79 -13.06
C SER A 148 -16.97 -10.31 -14.46
N THR A 149 -17.98 -9.96 -15.26
CA THR A 149 -17.80 -9.35 -16.59
C THR A 149 -17.12 -7.97 -16.54
N ALA A 150 -17.10 -7.29 -15.39
CA ALA A 150 -16.62 -5.92 -15.26
C ALA A 150 -15.84 -5.71 -13.95
N LEU A 151 -14.51 -5.84 -14.01
CA LEU A 151 -13.64 -5.67 -12.84
C LEU A 151 -13.69 -4.23 -12.33
N GLN A 152 -14.06 -4.04 -11.07
CA GLN A 152 -14.11 -2.74 -10.42
C GLN A 152 -12.92 -2.57 -9.46
N LEU A 153 -12.12 -1.55 -9.73
CA LEU A 153 -10.92 -1.21 -8.96
C LEU A 153 -11.09 0.12 -8.26
N THR A 154 -10.63 0.21 -7.01
CA THR A 154 -10.52 1.47 -6.26
C THR A 154 -9.14 1.59 -5.62
N ASN A 155 -8.86 2.71 -4.93
CA ASN A 155 -7.63 2.91 -4.16
C ASN A 155 -6.32 2.79 -4.97
N LEU A 156 -6.39 3.01 -6.29
CA LEU A 156 -5.24 2.92 -7.19
C LEU A 156 -4.21 4.03 -6.90
N VAL A 157 -2.94 3.73 -7.10
CA VAL A 157 -1.81 4.66 -6.89
C VAL A 157 -1.02 4.87 -8.17
N GLU A 158 -0.19 5.92 -8.19
CA GLU A 158 0.70 6.28 -9.31
C GLU A 158 1.57 5.09 -9.75
N GLY A 159 1.42 4.63 -11.00
CA GLY A 159 2.04 3.39 -11.50
C GLY A 159 1.36 2.82 -12.76
N VAL A 160 1.82 1.65 -13.22
CA VAL A 160 1.20 0.91 -14.35
C VAL A 160 0.76 -0.46 -13.85
N TYR A 161 -0.52 -0.77 -14.04
CA TYR A 161 -1.13 -2.04 -13.69
C TYR A 161 -1.39 -2.86 -14.97
N THR A 162 -1.25 -4.18 -14.85
CA THR A 162 -1.59 -5.14 -15.90
C THR A 162 -2.54 -6.19 -15.32
N PHE A 163 -3.63 -6.46 -16.03
CA PHE A 163 -4.64 -7.45 -15.64
C PHE A 163 -4.92 -8.39 -16.82
N HIS A 164 -4.89 -9.69 -16.58
CA HIS A 164 -5.27 -10.69 -17.56
C HIS A 164 -6.72 -11.11 -17.31
N LEU A 165 -7.60 -10.92 -18.30
CA LEU A 165 -8.94 -11.48 -18.29
C LEU A 165 -8.89 -12.86 -18.94
N ARG A 166 -9.15 -13.90 -18.16
CA ARG A 166 -9.45 -15.24 -18.67
C ARG A 166 -10.96 -15.44 -18.74
N VAL A 167 -11.45 -15.97 -19.86
CA VAL A 167 -12.86 -16.40 -20.03
C VAL A 167 -12.90 -17.87 -20.39
N ALA A 168 -13.96 -18.57 -19.97
CA ALA A 168 -14.16 -19.99 -20.32
C ALA A 168 -15.62 -20.31 -20.66
N ASP A 169 -15.79 -21.27 -21.59
CA ASP A 169 -17.07 -21.80 -22.06
C ASP A 169 -17.61 -22.92 -21.15
N GLY A 170 -18.79 -23.45 -21.49
CA GLY A 170 -19.42 -24.57 -20.78
C GLY A 170 -18.76 -25.94 -21.00
N GLN A 171 -17.86 -26.07 -21.99
CA GLN A 171 -17.17 -27.31 -22.34
C GLN A 171 -15.75 -27.40 -21.75
N GLY A 172 -15.26 -26.30 -21.15
CA GLY A 172 -13.97 -26.17 -20.48
C GLY A 172 -12.85 -25.57 -21.33
N ALA A 173 -13.11 -25.08 -22.55
CA ALA A 173 -12.12 -24.31 -23.29
C ALA A 173 -12.06 -22.87 -22.76
N SER A 174 -10.90 -22.22 -22.90
CA SER A 174 -10.67 -20.89 -22.33
C SER A 174 -9.63 -20.09 -23.10
N ASP A 175 -9.81 -18.77 -23.16
CA ASP A 175 -8.90 -17.81 -23.77
C ASP A 175 -8.54 -16.69 -22.79
N MET A 176 -7.50 -15.90 -23.08
CA MET A 176 -6.98 -14.89 -22.19
C MET A 176 -6.45 -13.64 -22.92
N ASP A 177 -7.02 -12.47 -22.59
CA ASP A 177 -6.59 -11.15 -23.10
C ASP A 177 -6.08 -10.27 -21.95
N THR A 178 -5.40 -9.16 -22.27
CA THR A 178 -4.67 -8.33 -21.28
C THR A 178 -5.08 -6.87 -21.34
N ALA A 179 -5.57 -6.36 -20.20
CA ALA A 179 -5.80 -4.95 -19.96
C ALA A 179 -4.60 -4.29 -19.27
N THR A 180 -4.41 -2.99 -19.50
CA THR A 180 -3.41 -2.17 -18.82
C THR A 180 -4.02 -0.86 -18.33
N VAL A 181 -3.65 -0.42 -17.13
CA VAL A 181 -4.09 0.84 -16.53
C VAL A 181 -2.87 1.65 -16.11
N GLU A 182 -2.63 2.76 -16.79
CA GLU A 182 -1.60 3.73 -16.42
C GLU A 182 -2.23 4.79 -15.50
N VAL A 183 -1.76 4.89 -14.26
CA VAL A 183 -2.24 5.83 -13.25
C VAL A 183 -1.23 6.98 -13.12
N GLN A 184 -1.60 8.14 -13.64
CA GLN A 184 -0.76 9.34 -13.69
C GLN A 184 -0.95 10.25 -12.46
N PRO A 185 0.09 11.00 -12.03
CA PRO A 185 0.00 11.95 -10.94
C PRO A 185 -0.99 13.08 -11.19
N ASP A 186 -1.58 13.62 -10.12
CA ASP A 186 -2.48 14.77 -10.19
C ASP A 186 -1.74 16.02 -10.72
N PRO A 187 -2.16 16.63 -11.85
CA PRO A 187 -1.55 17.85 -12.35
C PRO A 187 -1.69 19.05 -11.40
N LYS A 188 -2.62 18.99 -10.43
CA LYS A 188 -2.79 20.00 -9.37
C LYS A 188 -2.00 19.68 -8.08
N LYS A 189 -1.22 18.60 -8.00
CA LYS A 189 -0.44 18.13 -6.81
C LYS A 189 0.44 19.22 -6.15
N SER A 190 0.89 20.23 -6.91
CA SER A 190 1.66 21.39 -6.41
C SER A 190 0.83 22.57 -5.87
N GLY A 191 -0.49 22.53 -6.06
CA GLY A 191 -1.47 23.50 -5.55
C GLY A 191 -2.25 23.01 -4.33
N LEU A 192 -2.06 21.75 -3.92
CA LEU A 192 -2.75 21.13 -2.79
C LEU A 192 -2.15 21.51 -1.43
N VAL A 193 -2.99 22.09 -0.57
CA VAL A 193 -2.73 22.36 0.85
C VAL A 193 -3.45 21.31 1.70
N GLU A 194 -2.77 20.81 2.71
CA GLU A 194 -3.31 19.89 3.71
C GLU A 194 -3.54 20.64 5.03
N LEU A 195 -4.79 20.74 5.46
CA LEU A 195 -5.19 21.38 6.70
C LEU A 195 -5.61 20.31 7.71
N ILE A 196 -4.85 20.17 8.80
CA ILE A 196 -5.12 19.19 9.86
C ILE A 196 -5.88 19.88 11.00
N LEU A 197 -7.08 19.40 11.30
CA LEU A 197 -8.01 19.97 12.26
C LEU A 197 -8.24 19.05 13.46
N GLN A 198 -8.45 19.62 14.65
CA GLN A 198 -8.80 18.89 15.87
C GLN A 198 -10.31 18.52 15.92
N VAL A 199 -10.76 17.73 14.94
CA VAL A 199 -12.10 17.13 14.88
C VAL A 199 -12.00 15.76 14.19
N GLY A 200 -12.71 14.73 14.68
CA GLY A 200 -12.77 13.42 14.02
C GLY A 200 -13.69 13.44 12.80
N VAL A 201 -13.34 12.70 11.73
CA VAL A 201 -14.08 12.75 10.45
C VAL A 201 -15.58 12.52 10.58
N GLY A 202 -16.00 11.55 11.41
CA GLY A 202 -17.42 11.25 11.63
C GLY A 202 -18.22 12.33 12.37
N GLN A 203 -17.56 13.38 12.88
CA GLN A 203 -18.20 14.52 13.54
C GLN A 203 -18.27 15.77 12.63
N LEU A 204 -17.48 15.82 11.56
CA LEU A 204 -17.43 16.95 10.63
C LEU A 204 -18.63 16.89 9.67
N THR A 205 -19.66 17.71 9.92
CA THR A 205 -20.84 17.77 9.06
C THR A 205 -20.60 18.61 7.79
N GLU A 206 -21.38 18.36 6.75
CA GLU A 206 -21.31 19.11 5.48
C GLU A 206 -21.51 20.63 5.69
N GLN A 207 -22.40 21.01 6.61
CA GLN A 207 -22.63 22.42 6.99
C GLN A 207 -21.42 23.04 7.70
N GLN A 208 -20.70 22.26 8.52
CA GLN A 208 -19.48 22.71 9.19
C GLN A 208 -18.32 22.83 8.20
N LYS A 209 -18.20 21.90 7.24
CA LYS A 209 -17.24 21.97 6.12
C LYS A 209 -17.49 23.24 5.28
N ASP A 210 -18.73 23.53 4.90
CA ASP A 210 -19.07 24.75 4.16
C ASP A 210 -18.76 26.02 4.97
N THR A 211 -19.06 26.02 6.28
CA THR A 211 -18.74 27.14 7.19
C THR A 211 -17.23 27.37 7.28
N LEU A 212 -16.44 26.31 7.39
CA LEU A 212 -14.98 26.37 7.38
C LEU A 212 -14.44 26.91 6.06
N VAL A 213 -14.99 26.50 4.91
CA VAL A 213 -14.59 27.01 3.59
C VAL A 213 -14.80 28.53 3.49
N ARG A 214 -15.92 29.06 4.00
CA ARG A 214 -16.16 30.51 4.09
C ARG A 214 -15.13 31.22 4.97
N GLN A 215 -14.83 30.67 6.14
CA GLN A 215 -13.81 31.24 7.03
C GLN A 215 -12.41 31.24 6.37
N LEU A 216 -12.04 30.17 5.66
CA LEU A 216 -10.79 30.10 4.91
C LEU A 216 -10.76 31.08 3.72
N ALA A 217 -11.90 31.33 3.07
CA ALA A 217 -12.02 32.29 1.96
C ALA A 217 -11.84 33.74 2.46
N VAL A 218 -12.49 34.10 3.56
CA VAL A 218 -12.29 35.38 4.26
C VAL A 218 -10.83 35.54 4.70
N LEU A 219 -10.24 34.53 5.34
CA LEU A 219 -8.83 34.54 5.73
C LEU A 219 -7.92 34.77 4.52
N LEU A 220 -8.10 34.06 3.41
CA LEU A 220 -7.24 34.19 2.23
C LEU A 220 -7.55 35.44 1.38
N ASN A 221 -8.64 36.16 1.66
CA ASN A 221 -9.20 37.23 0.81
C ASN A 221 -9.45 36.72 -0.63
N VAL A 222 -10.15 35.59 -0.74
CA VAL A 222 -10.64 35.00 -2.00
C VAL A 222 -12.14 34.74 -1.89
N LEU A 223 -12.79 34.35 -2.99
CA LEU A 223 -14.20 33.96 -2.97
C LEU A 223 -14.36 32.53 -2.42
N ASP A 224 -15.49 32.25 -1.75
CA ASP A 224 -15.91 30.89 -1.35
C ASP A 224 -15.86 29.90 -2.53
N SER A 225 -16.14 30.39 -3.75
CA SER A 225 -16.11 29.62 -4.99
C SER A 225 -14.73 29.13 -5.37
N ASP A 226 -13.66 29.82 -4.96
CA ASP A 226 -12.31 29.63 -5.47
C ASP A 226 -11.55 28.58 -4.65
N ILE A 227 -11.99 28.33 -3.42
CA ILE A 227 -11.51 27.23 -2.57
C ILE A 227 -12.22 25.94 -2.99
N LYS A 228 -11.45 24.97 -3.48
CA LYS A 228 -11.94 23.64 -3.85
C LYS A 228 -11.34 22.58 -2.93
N VAL A 229 -12.17 22.04 -2.04
CA VAL A 229 -11.86 20.82 -1.30
C VAL A 229 -11.81 19.65 -2.28
N GLN A 230 -10.73 18.87 -2.23
CA GLN A 230 -10.48 17.72 -3.10
C GLN A 230 -10.66 16.39 -2.35
N LYS A 231 -10.23 16.32 -1.08
CA LYS A 231 -10.36 15.13 -0.24
C LYS A 231 -10.55 15.52 1.23
N ILE A 232 -11.35 14.73 1.94
CA ILE A 232 -11.42 14.74 3.41
C ILE A 232 -11.06 13.33 3.88
N GLN A 233 -10.17 13.20 4.86
CA GLN A 233 -9.72 11.90 5.36
C GLN A 233 -9.33 11.99 6.84
N ALA A 234 -9.40 10.87 7.56
CA ALA A 234 -8.94 10.81 8.94
C ALA A 234 -7.40 10.92 8.99
N HIS A 235 -6.90 11.68 9.97
CA HIS A 235 -5.49 11.70 10.34
C HIS A 235 -5.26 10.87 11.62
N SER A 236 -6.21 10.95 12.54
CA SER A 236 -6.39 10.06 13.70
C SER A 236 -7.86 10.06 14.11
N ASP A 237 -8.22 9.26 15.12
CA ASP A 237 -9.59 9.15 15.65
C ASP A 237 -10.21 10.51 16.04
N LEU A 238 -9.37 11.49 16.39
CA LEU A 238 -9.75 12.83 16.83
C LEU A 238 -9.26 13.96 15.90
N SER A 239 -8.73 13.64 14.70
CA SER A 239 -8.26 14.66 13.77
C SER A 239 -8.48 14.33 12.29
N THR A 240 -8.77 15.37 11.51
CA THR A 240 -9.16 15.29 10.09
C THR A 240 -8.16 16.06 9.23
N VAL A 241 -7.70 15.48 8.12
CA VAL A 241 -7.06 16.23 7.04
C VAL A 241 -8.12 16.65 6.03
N ILE A 242 -8.17 17.95 5.73
CA ILE A 242 -8.87 18.50 4.58
C ILE A 242 -7.82 18.90 3.54
N VAL A 243 -7.85 18.26 2.38
CA VAL A 243 -6.98 18.55 1.24
C VAL A 243 -7.75 19.47 0.28
N PHE A 244 -7.21 20.65 0.00
CA PHE A 244 -7.86 21.65 -0.86
C PHE A 244 -6.86 22.41 -1.72
N TYR A 245 -7.35 23.08 -2.76
CA TYR A 245 -6.59 24.06 -3.53
C TYR A 245 -7.39 25.34 -3.74
N VAL A 246 -6.69 26.41 -4.10
CA VAL A 246 -7.30 27.71 -4.45
C VAL A 246 -7.11 27.94 -5.94
N GLN A 247 -8.21 28.14 -6.67
CA GLN A 247 -8.24 28.37 -8.11
C GLN A 247 -8.95 29.70 -8.39
N THR A 248 -8.17 30.75 -8.65
CA THR A 248 -8.73 32.07 -8.95
C THR A 248 -9.45 32.07 -10.30
N GLY A 249 -10.37 33.04 -10.47
CA GLY A 249 -11.18 33.24 -11.68
C GLY A 249 -10.41 33.34 -13.01
N PRO A 250 -11.14 33.36 -14.15
CA PRO A 250 -10.57 33.18 -15.48
C PRO A 250 -9.47 34.21 -15.84
N PRO A 251 -8.30 33.78 -16.37
CA PRO A 251 -7.94 32.40 -16.71
C PRO A 251 -7.66 31.54 -15.47
N PHE A 252 -8.31 30.38 -15.39
CA PHE A 252 -8.29 29.51 -14.19
C PHE A 252 -6.88 29.09 -13.81
N LYS A 253 -6.36 29.71 -12.75
CA LYS A 253 -4.99 29.49 -12.26
C LYS A 253 -5.04 28.98 -10.84
N VAL A 254 -4.46 27.80 -10.62
CA VAL A 254 -4.26 27.26 -9.27
C VAL A 254 -3.11 28.00 -8.61
N LEU A 255 -3.32 28.52 -7.40
CA LEU A 255 -2.27 29.15 -6.60
C LEU A 255 -1.29 28.09 -6.08
N LYS A 256 -0.01 28.45 -5.85
CA LYS A 256 0.94 27.48 -5.30
C LYS A 256 0.58 27.17 -3.85
N ALA A 257 0.61 25.89 -3.46
CA ALA A 257 0.28 25.49 -2.10
C ALA A 257 1.17 26.20 -1.06
N ALA A 258 2.47 26.36 -1.36
CA ALA A 258 3.44 27.06 -0.53
C ALA A 258 3.26 28.60 -0.49
N GLU A 259 2.36 29.19 -1.27
CA GLU A 259 1.94 30.60 -1.14
C GLU A 259 0.71 30.70 -0.24
N VAL A 260 -0.28 29.81 -0.44
CA VAL A 260 -1.51 29.72 0.37
C VAL A 260 -1.22 29.33 1.82
N ALA A 261 -0.36 28.33 2.05
CA ALA A 261 -0.03 27.84 3.39
C ALA A 261 0.68 28.90 4.26
N ARG A 262 1.59 29.69 3.67
CA ARG A 262 2.27 30.79 4.38
C ARG A 262 1.34 31.94 4.73
N ASP A 263 0.38 32.27 3.86
CA ASP A 263 -0.60 33.31 4.17
C ASP A 263 -1.56 32.87 5.29
N LEU A 264 -2.02 31.62 5.27
CA LEU A 264 -2.80 31.03 6.37
C LEU A 264 -2.05 31.04 7.71
N HIS A 265 -0.80 30.54 7.74
CA HIS A 265 0.04 30.59 8.94
C HIS A 265 0.21 32.03 9.46
N ARG A 266 0.43 32.99 8.56
CA ARG A 266 0.64 34.41 8.88
C ARG A 266 -0.62 35.15 9.36
N ARG A 267 -1.82 34.69 8.99
CA ARG A 267 -3.09 35.29 9.42
C ARG A 267 -3.64 34.63 10.68
N LEU A 268 -3.61 33.30 10.77
CA LEU A 268 -4.04 32.56 11.98
C LEU A 268 -3.15 32.86 13.22
N SER A 269 -1.86 33.18 13.01
CA SER A 269 -0.98 33.69 14.08
C SER A 269 -1.29 35.13 14.53
N LYS A 270 -2.03 35.92 13.73
CA LYS A 270 -2.42 37.31 14.06
C LYS A 270 -3.83 37.42 14.62
N GLU A 271 -4.79 36.73 14.00
CA GLU A 271 -6.22 36.84 14.31
C GLU A 271 -6.66 35.93 15.47
N LYS A 272 -5.70 35.18 16.04
CA LYS A 272 -5.84 34.09 17.02
C LYS A 272 -6.41 32.80 16.40
N ALA A 273 -6.10 31.68 17.04
CA ALA A 273 -6.45 30.34 16.55
C ALA A 273 -7.96 30.04 16.54
N ASP A 274 -8.77 30.89 17.19
CA ASP A 274 -10.21 30.67 17.43
C ASP A 274 -11.12 31.25 16.32
N PHE A 275 -10.55 31.84 15.27
CA PHE A 275 -11.33 32.34 14.13
C PHE A 275 -11.99 31.22 13.30
N LEU A 276 -11.31 30.08 13.19
CA LEU A 276 -11.83 28.90 12.50
C LEU A 276 -12.70 28.05 13.43
N LEU A 277 -13.78 27.48 12.89
CA LEU A 277 -14.73 26.62 13.61
C LEU A 277 -14.07 25.44 14.34
N PHE A 278 -12.92 24.97 13.83
CA PHE A 278 -12.11 23.94 14.45
C PHE A 278 -10.68 24.44 14.62
N LYS A 279 -10.08 24.11 15.77
CA LYS A 279 -8.67 24.41 16.04
C LYS A 279 -7.77 23.70 15.03
N VAL A 280 -6.94 24.49 14.36
CA VAL A 280 -5.91 23.99 13.44
C VAL A 280 -4.76 23.38 14.23
N LEU A 281 -4.34 22.18 13.84
CA LEU A 281 -3.18 21.47 14.39
C LEU A 281 -1.94 21.68 13.52
N ARG A 282 -2.09 21.66 12.19
CA ARG A 282 -0.99 21.83 11.22
C ARG A 282 -1.54 22.29 9.87
N ILE A 283 -0.72 23.02 9.10
CA ILE A 283 -1.00 23.43 7.72
C ILE A 283 0.24 23.10 6.89
N GLU A 284 0.08 22.23 5.89
CA GLU A 284 1.18 21.67 5.09
C GLU A 284 0.86 21.72 3.59
N THR A 285 1.82 21.36 2.75
CA THR A 285 1.59 21.12 1.32
C THR A 285 1.64 19.61 1.05
N ALA A 286 0.72 19.09 0.22
CA ALA A 286 0.63 17.64 0.00
C ALA A 286 1.92 17.07 -0.63
N GLY A 287 2.39 17.72 -1.69
CA GLY A 287 3.73 17.54 -2.22
C GLY A 287 4.80 18.25 -1.37
N CYS A 288 6.03 17.73 -1.37
CA CYS A 288 7.16 18.41 -0.73
C CYS A 288 7.70 19.51 -1.67
N LEU A 289 7.29 20.76 -1.43
CA LEU A 289 7.53 21.89 -2.34
C LEU A 289 8.64 22.87 -1.87
N LEU A 290 9.27 22.60 -0.73
CA LEU A 290 10.35 23.44 -0.21
C LEU A 290 11.60 23.30 -1.08
N LYS A 291 12.16 24.42 -1.54
CA LYS A 291 13.40 24.47 -2.33
C LYS A 291 14.67 24.20 -1.53
N CYS A 292 14.57 24.11 -0.20
CA CYS A 292 15.69 23.86 0.72
C CYS A 292 16.95 24.68 0.43
N SER A 293 16.76 25.95 0.07
CA SER A 293 17.80 26.93 -0.29
C SER A 293 18.75 26.50 -1.41
N GLY A 294 18.43 25.46 -2.19
CA GLY A 294 19.34 24.84 -3.16
C GLY A 294 20.45 23.98 -2.54
N HIS A 295 20.39 23.72 -1.23
CA HIS A 295 21.44 23.06 -0.44
C HIS A 295 20.94 21.84 0.35
N GLY A 296 19.78 21.31 0.00
CA GLY A 296 19.18 20.10 0.58
C GLY A 296 18.02 19.59 -0.26
N HIS A 297 17.36 18.52 0.19
CA HIS A 297 16.14 18.00 -0.43
C HIS A 297 14.97 17.96 0.58
N CYS A 298 13.76 18.18 0.08
CA CYS A 298 12.54 18.14 0.87
C CYS A 298 12.11 16.68 1.09
N ASP A 299 12.04 16.22 2.34
CA ASP A 299 11.58 14.87 2.70
C ASP A 299 10.04 14.76 2.58
N PRO A 300 9.51 13.90 1.69
CA PRO A 300 8.07 13.76 1.47
C PRO A 300 7.27 13.28 2.70
N ILE A 301 7.94 12.69 3.70
CA ILE A 301 7.31 12.18 4.94
C ILE A 301 7.21 13.30 5.98
N THR A 302 8.33 13.86 6.45
CA THR A 302 8.30 14.91 7.50
C THR A 302 7.86 16.28 6.99
N LYS A 303 7.82 16.47 5.66
CA LYS A 303 7.62 17.75 4.95
C LYS A 303 8.73 18.79 5.23
N ARG A 304 9.91 18.34 5.68
CA ARG A 304 11.03 19.21 6.06
C ARG A 304 12.22 19.09 5.13
N CYS A 305 13.07 20.11 5.13
CA CYS A 305 14.33 20.10 4.42
C CYS A 305 15.40 19.29 5.17
N ILE A 306 15.91 18.25 4.51
CA ILE A 306 17.14 17.57 4.93
C ILE A 306 18.30 18.27 4.22
N CYS A 307 19.16 18.93 4.99
CA CYS A 307 20.29 19.70 4.46
C CYS A 307 21.48 18.82 4.09
N SER A 308 22.25 19.26 3.10
CA SER A 308 23.53 18.65 2.73
C SER A 308 24.56 18.83 3.83
N GLN A 309 25.56 17.95 3.93
CA GLN A 309 26.50 17.81 5.06
C GLN A 309 27.19 19.09 5.59
N LEU A 310 27.28 20.15 4.80
CA LEU A 310 27.93 21.43 5.14
C LEU A 310 26.94 22.58 5.43
N TRP A 311 25.65 22.28 5.43
CA TRP A 311 24.53 23.21 5.58
C TRP A 311 23.59 22.76 6.68
N MET A 312 22.92 23.72 7.32
CA MET A 312 22.00 23.52 8.43
C MET A 312 20.82 24.50 8.34
N GLU A 313 19.77 24.21 9.10
CA GLU A 313 18.59 25.08 9.18
C GLU A 313 18.94 26.48 9.74
N ASN A 314 18.27 27.51 9.21
CA ASN A 314 18.28 28.85 9.77
C ASN A 314 17.44 28.87 11.06
N LEU A 315 18.11 28.69 12.20
CA LEU A 315 17.48 28.65 13.53
C LEU A 315 16.69 29.94 13.84
N ILE A 316 17.10 31.10 13.31
CA ILE A 316 16.37 32.36 13.46
C ILE A 316 15.04 32.28 12.70
N GLN A 317 15.05 31.91 11.43
CA GLN A 317 13.83 31.85 10.62
C GLN A 317 12.84 30.79 11.15
N ARG A 318 13.35 29.65 11.65
CA ARG A 318 12.54 28.59 12.26
C ARG A 318 11.88 28.97 13.60
N TYR A 319 12.49 29.86 14.40
CA TYR A 319 11.94 30.26 15.72
C TYR A 319 11.28 31.65 15.75
N ILE A 320 11.58 32.55 14.80
CA ILE A 320 11.24 33.99 14.89
C ILE A 320 10.39 34.48 13.69
N GLN A 321 10.35 33.75 12.56
CA GLN A 321 9.60 34.15 11.36
C GLN A 321 8.50 33.14 11.00
N ASP A 322 8.59 32.49 9.83
CA ASP A 322 7.48 31.76 9.22
C ASP A 322 7.44 30.25 9.59
N GLY A 323 8.39 29.75 10.39
CA GLY A 323 8.42 28.38 10.90
C GLY A 323 8.81 27.27 9.90
N GLU A 324 8.91 27.60 8.61
CA GLU A 324 9.37 26.68 7.54
C GLU A 324 10.83 26.25 7.75
N SER A 325 11.14 24.98 7.47
CA SER A 325 12.52 24.48 7.44
C SER A 325 13.23 24.89 6.14
N ASN A 326 14.47 25.36 6.23
CA ASN A 326 15.32 25.73 5.10
C ASN A 326 16.76 25.21 5.31
N CYS A 327 17.69 25.55 4.41
CA CYS A 327 19.11 25.14 4.52
C CYS A 327 20.08 26.29 4.17
N GLU A 328 19.81 27.48 4.69
CA GLU A 328 20.57 28.70 4.34
C GLU A 328 21.90 28.84 5.06
N TRP A 329 22.07 28.20 6.22
CA TRP A 329 23.22 28.44 7.08
C TRP A 329 24.32 27.42 6.76
N SER A 330 25.51 27.87 6.37
CA SER A 330 26.66 26.98 6.31
C SER A 330 27.20 26.73 7.71
N VAL A 331 27.45 25.46 8.02
CA VAL A 331 28.04 25.01 9.30
C VAL A 331 29.39 25.69 9.54
N PHE A 332 30.18 25.98 8.49
CA PHE A 332 31.44 26.70 8.61
C PHE A 332 31.27 28.16 9.07
N TYR A 333 30.29 28.89 8.55
CA TYR A 333 30.06 30.28 8.98
C TYR A 333 29.47 30.33 10.40
N VAL A 334 28.57 29.40 10.76
CA VAL A 334 28.03 29.33 12.12
C VAL A 334 29.11 28.96 13.15
N THR A 335 29.95 27.97 12.86
CA THR A 335 31.03 27.55 13.78
C THR A 335 32.14 28.59 13.90
N THR A 336 32.55 29.24 12.82
CA THR A 336 33.54 30.34 12.88
C THR A 336 32.98 31.56 13.64
N LEU A 337 31.73 31.96 13.40
CA LEU A 337 31.08 33.02 14.16
C LEU A 337 31.02 32.67 15.66
N ALA A 338 30.57 31.46 16.01
CA ALA A 338 30.52 31.00 17.40
C ALA A 338 31.91 31.02 18.07
N LEU A 339 32.95 30.53 17.38
CA LEU A 339 34.33 30.57 17.88
C LEU A 339 34.82 32.01 18.09
N THR A 340 34.55 32.94 17.16
CA THR A 340 34.93 34.35 17.34
C THR A 340 34.20 35.00 18.52
N LEU A 341 32.92 34.68 18.75
CA LEU A 341 32.16 35.16 19.90
C LEU A 341 32.69 34.60 21.23
N VAL A 342 33.10 33.32 21.27
CA VAL A 342 33.75 32.71 22.45
C VAL A 342 35.12 33.35 22.72
N VAL A 343 35.92 33.63 21.68
CA VAL A 343 37.21 34.32 21.82
C VAL A 343 37.04 35.78 22.26
N LEU A 344 36.04 36.51 21.73
CA LEU A 344 35.74 37.88 22.12
C LEU A 344 35.21 37.98 23.55
N THR A 345 34.28 37.11 23.95
CA THR A 345 33.75 37.09 25.33
C THR A 345 34.80 36.61 26.34
N GLY A 346 35.62 35.62 26.00
CA GLY A 346 36.81 35.22 26.76
C GLY A 346 37.83 36.35 26.90
N GLY A 347 38.11 37.06 25.80
CA GLY A 347 38.99 38.23 25.78
C GLY A 347 38.49 39.38 26.65
N LEU A 348 37.20 39.72 26.54
CA LEU A 348 36.56 40.78 27.32
C LEU A 348 36.50 40.44 28.81
N THR A 349 36.12 39.21 29.18
CA THR A 349 36.12 38.77 30.58
C THR A 349 37.53 38.75 31.17
N TRP A 350 38.53 38.30 30.40
CA TRP A 350 39.95 38.38 30.80
C TRP A 350 40.44 39.82 30.97
N LEU A 351 40.07 40.73 30.06
CA LEU A 351 40.36 42.17 30.17
C LEU A 351 39.73 42.77 31.44
N CYS A 352 38.46 42.47 31.73
CA CYS A 352 37.79 42.89 32.95
C CYS A 352 38.50 42.37 34.21
N ILE A 353 38.88 41.09 34.25
CA ILE A 353 39.65 40.49 35.35
C ILE A 353 41.02 41.18 35.51
N CYS A 354 41.74 41.45 34.42
CA CYS A 354 43.03 42.14 34.46
C CYS A 354 42.90 43.62 34.87
N CYS A 355 41.84 44.32 34.46
CA CYS A 355 41.54 45.69 34.91
C CYS A 355 41.22 45.73 36.41
N CYS A 356 40.43 44.78 36.92
CA CYS A 356 40.16 44.62 38.34
C CYS A 356 41.44 44.28 39.15
N LYS A 357 42.32 43.41 38.63
CA LYS A 357 43.63 43.13 39.25
C LYS A 357 44.59 44.34 39.20
N ARG A 358 44.60 45.13 38.11
CA ARG A 358 45.37 46.39 38.02
C ARG A 358 44.87 47.43 39.03
N ARG A 359 43.54 47.65 39.14
CA ARG A 359 42.93 48.54 40.14
C ARG A 359 43.24 48.14 41.59
N LYS A 360 43.37 46.84 41.90
CA LYS A 360 43.83 46.39 43.23
C LYS A 360 45.30 46.71 43.49
N ARG A 361 46.21 46.57 42.50
CA ARG A 361 47.63 46.90 42.67
C ARG A 361 47.90 48.41 42.90
N THR A 362 47.11 49.30 42.31
CA THR A 362 47.33 50.76 42.45
C THR A 362 46.97 51.35 43.81
N LYS A 363 46.22 50.64 44.67
CA LYS A 363 45.88 51.13 46.03
C LYS A 363 46.95 50.84 47.10
N ILE A 364 47.91 49.94 46.84
CA ILE A 364 48.82 49.38 47.88
C ILE A 364 50.20 50.07 47.84
N ARG A 365 50.26 51.41 47.82
CA ARG A 365 51.55 52.14 47.71
C ARG A 365 51.62 53.55 48.31
N LYS A 366 51.24 53.69 49.60
CA LYS A 366 51.47 54.82 50.55
C LYS A 366 50.92 54.36 51.91
N LYS A 367 51.58 54.46 53.08
CA LYS A 367 52.97 54.80 53.50
C LYS A 367 53.36 53.82 54.63
N THR A 368 54.64 53.77 55.03
CA THR A 368 55.08 53.13 56.30
C THR A 368 55.86 54.13 57.17
N LYS A 369 55.53 54.18 58.48
CA LYS A 369 56.38 54.65 59.58
C LYS A 369 55.77 54.18 60.92
N TYR A 370 56.60 54.03 61.95
CA TYR A 370 56.27 53.36 63.22
C TYR A 370 55.98 54.35 64.37
N THR A 371 55.13 53.94 65.31
CA THR A 371 55.20 54.26 66.76
C THR A 371 54.48 53.15 67.57
N ILE A 372 54.63 53.15 68.90
CA ILE A 372 54.43 51.99 69.80
C ILE A 372 53.35 52.27 70.87
N LEU A 373 52.55 51.24 71.21
CA LEU A 373 51.51 51.18 72.28
C LEU A 373 50.34 52.20 72.13
N ASP A 374 49.15 52.00 72.74
CA ASP A 374 48.75 51.03 73.77
C ASP A 374 47.28 50.52 73.62
N ASN A 375 46.95 49.44 74.34
CA ASN A 375 45.65 48.95 74.87
C ASN A 375 44.31 49.01 74.07
N MET A 376 43.58 47.88 74.15
CA MET A 376 42.10 47.70 74.24
C MET A 376 41.19 48.28 73.11
N ASP A 377 40.12 47.60 72.65
CA ASP A 377 39.63 46.24 72.92
C ASP A 377 38.75 45.72 71.76
N ASP A 378 38.20 44.51 71.95
CA ASP A 378 37.01 43.95 71.28
C ASP A 378 37.00 43.66 69.75
N GLN A 379 37.14 42.36 69.49
CA GLN A 379 36.12 41.52 68.84
C GLN A 379 36.08 41.37 67.30
N GLU A 380 35.72 40.14 66.91
CA GLU A 380 35.34 39.65 65.58
C GLU A 380 36.30 39.87 64.40
N ARG A 381 37.16 38.86 64.18
CA ARG A 381 37.59 38.51 62.83
C ARG A 381 37.59 37.01 62.56
N MET A 382 36.44 36.52 62.13
CA MET A 382 36.32 35.24 61.45
C MET A 382 36.99 35.35 60.06
N GLU A 383 38.06 34.59 59.80
CA GLU A 383 38.15 33.74 58.60
C GLU A 383 39.43 32.87 58.49
N LEU A 384 39.27 31.74 57.80
CA LEU A 384 40.28 30.97 57.05
C LEU A 384 41.49 30.34 57.78
N ARG A 385 41.55 29.00 57.75
CA ARG A 385 42.78 28.27 57.43
C ARG A 385 42.63 27.46 56.12
N PRO A 386 43.73 27.26 55.35
CA PRO A 386 43.69 26.61 54.04
C PRO A 386 43.98 25.10 54.10
N LYS A 387 44.00 24.48 52.90
CA LYS A 387 44.73 23.26 52.48
C LYS A 387 45.70 22.67 53.53
N TYR A 388 45.74 21.36 53.74
CA TYR A 388 46.04 20.32 52.73
C TYR A 388 45.35 18.97 53.04
N GLY A 389 45.50 17.98 52.15
CA GLY A 389 45.00 16.61 52.37
C GLY A 389 46.09 15.59 52.69
N ILE A 390 45.71 14.31 52.60
CA ILE A 390 46.52 13.07 52.72
C ILE A 390 46.59 12.44 54.14
N LYS A 391 45.65 11.49 54.34
CA LYS A 391 45.74 10.18 55.05
C LYS A 391 45.78 10.09 56.60
N HIS A 392 44.83 9.27 57.10
CA HIS A 392 44.84 8.34 58.26
C HIS A 392 45.60 8.73 59.54
N ARG A 393 45.04 8.61 60.76
CA ARG A 393 44.59 7.36 61.42
C ARG A 393 44.18 7.70 62.88
N SER A 394 43.29 6.90 63.50
CA SER A 394 43.00 6.87 64.97
C SER A 394 42.44 8.18 65.59
N THR A 395 41.70 8.20 66.71
CA THR A 395 41.12 7.13 67.57
C THR A 395 39.83 7.65 68.23
N GLU A 396 38.80 6.81 68.22
CA GLU A 396 37.86 6.45 69.32
C GLU A 396 37.32 7.45 70.37
N HIS A 397 36.07 7.16 70.76
CA HIS A 397 35.32 7.64 71.93
C HIS A 397 34.79 9.10 71.90
N ASN A 398 33.55 9.41 72.32
CA ASN A 398 32.49 8.50 72.81
C ASN A 398 31.06 9.02 72.60
N SER A 399 30.10 8.09 72.64
CA SER A 399 28.65 8.18 72.98
C SER A 399 27.98 9.58 72.97
N SER A 400 26.83 9.78 72.32
CA SER A 400 25.57 9.00 72.43
C SER A 400 24.53 9.54 71.38
N LEU A 401 23.31 9.01 71.19
CA LEU A 401 22.48 8.14 72.04
C LEU A 401 21.47 7.32 71.19
N MET A 402 21.49 5.99 71.33
CA MET A 402 20.51 4.95 70.90
C MET A 402 20.20 4.79 69.38
N VAL A 403 20.17 3.60 68.76
CA VAL A 403 19.64 2.24 69.11
C VAL A 403 18.12 2.15 69.00
N SER A 404 17.48 1.16 68.34
CA SER A 404 17.79 0.19 67.25
C SER A 404 16.40 -0.33 66.74
N GLU A 405 16.14 -1.38 65.95
CA GLU A 405 16.84 -2.52 65.31
C GLU A 405 16.17 -2.77 63.90
N SER A 406 16.23 -3.88 63.14
CA SER A 406 16.86 -5.22 63.19
C SER A 406 17.21 -5.69 61.74
N GLU A 407 17.83 -6.86 61.58
CA GLU A 407 17.88 -7.63 60.31
C GLU A 407 16.89 -8.82 60.38
N PHE A 408 16.26 -9.23 59.26
CA PHE A 408 16.26 -10.59 58.67
C PHE A 408 15.22 -10.80 57.53
N ASP A 409 15.41 -11.87 56.75
CA ASP A 409 14.46 -12.69 55.95
C ASP A 409 13.09 -12.11 55.51
N SER A 410 12.63 -12.34 54.28
CA SER A 410 12.58 -13.65 53.62
C SER A 410 12.21 -13.56 52.12
N ASP A 411 12.48 -14.62 51.37
CA ASP A 411 11.86 -14.87 50.06
C ASP A 411 10.35 -15.13 50.18
N GLN A 412 9.58 -14.83 49.12
CA GLN A 412 8.28 -15.48 48.93
C GLN A 412 7.92 -15.67 47.44
N ASP A 413 7.62 -16.91 47.08
CA ASP A 413 7.26 -17.35 45.73
C ASP A 413 5.87 -16.86 45.27
N THR A 414 5.73 -16.66 43.96
CA THR A 414 4.66 -17.28 43.11
C THR A 414 4.95 -16.94 41.64
N ILE A 415 5.48 -17.86 40.83
CA ILE A 415 4.75 -18.89 40.07
C ILE A 415 3.69 -18.28 39.12
N PHE A 416 4.00 -18.22 37.82
CA PHE A 416 3.29 -19.01 36.79
C PHE A 416 4.06 -19.07 35.45
N SER A 417 4.52 -20.29 35.12
CA SER A 417 4.57 -20.96 33.78
C SER A 417 4.98 -20.20 32.50
N ARG A 418 6.03 -20.65 31.77
CA ARG A 418 6.04 -21.71 30.70
C ARG A 418 5.20 -21.35 29.45
N GLU A 419 5.65 -21.52 28.20
CA GLU A 419 6.80 -22.23 27.59
C GLU A 419 7.61 -21.28 26.64
N ARG A 420 8.66 -21.63 25.88
CA ARG A 420 9.16 -22.93 25.39
C ARG A 420 10.67 -22.92 25.03
N MET A 421 11.23 -24.12 24.85
CA MET A 421 12.56 -24.41 24.30
C MET A 421 12.71 -23.91 22.84
N GLU A 422 13.89 -23.82 22.22
CA GLU A 422 15.14 -24.57 22.47
C GLU A 422 16.41 -23.84 21.96
N ARG A 423 17.60 -24.24 22.47
CA ARG A 423 18.90 -23.78 21.96
C ARG A 423 19.97 -24.86 22.11
N GLY A 424 20.53 -25.34 21.00
CA GLY A 424 21.69 -26.24 21.01
C GLY A 424 22.33 -26.30 19.61
N ASN A 425 23.26 -25.42 19.25
CA ASN A 425 24.67 -25.30 19.63
C ASN A 425 25.58 -25.69 18.43
N PRO A 426 26.80 -25.13 18.30
CA PRO A 426 27.44 -24.96 16.99
C PRO A 426 28.56 -25.96 16.68
N LYS A 427 29.02 -25.97 15.42
CA LYS A 427 30.37 -26.41 15.05
C LYS A 427 30.83 -25.91 13.67
N VAL A 428 32.15 -25.99 13.46
CA VAL A 428 32.93 -25.72 12.23
C VAL A 428 33.15 -24.25 11.87
N SER A 429 34.43 -23.90 11.76
CA SER A 429 34.98 -22.65 11.22
C SER A 429 35.79 -22.94 9.94
N VAL A 430 35.74 -22.05 8.95
CA VAL A 430 36.76 -21.94 7.88
C VAL A 430 36.90 -20.46 7.48
N ASN A 431 38.13 -20.02 7.17
CA ASN A 431 38.42 -18.68 6.66
C ASN A 431 38.13 -18.55 5.15
N GLY A 432 37.86 -17.34 4.66
CA GLY A 432 37.84 -17.05 3.22
C GLY A 432 37.76 -15.54 2.94
N SER A 433 38.60 -15.02 2.04
CA SER A 433 38.74 -13.59 1.78
C SER A 433 38.51 -13.19 0.32
N ILE A 434 37.90 -12.01 0.16
CA ILE A 434 38.06 -11.00 -0.90
C ILE A 434 38.45 -11.50 -2.31
N ARG A 435 37.56 -11.29 -3.29
CA ARG A 435 37.98 -10.70 -4.59
C ARG A 435 36.86 -9.99 -5.34
N ASN A 436 37.24 -8.96 -6.11
CA ASN A 436 36.36 -8.17 -6.96
C ASN A 436 36.32 -8.70 -8.40
N GLY A 437 35.14 -8.63 -9.01
CA GLY A 437 34.95 -8.16 -10.38
C GLY A 437 35.21 -9.11 -11.56
N ALA A 438 34.18 -9.26 -12.40
CA ALA A 438 34.29 -9.17 -13.85
C ALA A 438 32.90 -8.85 -14.45
N CYS A 439 32.87 -8.06 -15.54
CA CYS A 439 31.69 -7.88 -16.38
C CYS A 439 31.88 -8.70 -17.65
N PHE A 440 30.80 -9.29 -18.18
CA PHE A 440 30.76 -9.79 -19.56
C PHE A 440 29.43 -9.44 -20.21
N SER A 441 29.51 -8.63 -21.26
CA SER A 441 28.46 -8.52 -22.26
C SER A 441 28.63 -9.65 -23.29
N TYR A 442 27.54 -10.03 -23.94
CA TYR A 442 27.60 -10.58 -25.29
C TYR A 442 26.48 -9.98 -26.13
N CYS A 443 26.74 -9.83 -27.43
CA CYS A 443 25.86 -9.15 -28.37
C CYS A 443 25.70 -9.99 -29.64
N SER A 444 24.51 -9.91 -30.25
CA SER A 444 24.13 -10.38 -31.58
C SER A 444 24.42 -11.84 -31.98
N LYS A 445 23.38 -12.49 -32.49
CA LYS A 445 23.52 -13.12 -33.81
C LYS A 445 22.18 -13.18 -34.54
N ASP A 446 22.19 -12.75 -35.79
CA ASP A 446 21.07 -12.86 -36.72
C ASP A 446 20.75 -14.32 -37.07
N ARG A 447 19.47 -14.62 -37.32
CA ARG A 447 19.05 -15.55 -38.37
C ARG A 447 17.63 -15.27 -38.85
#